data_AF-A0A3B8LRU6-F1
#
_entry.id   AF-A0A3B8LRU6-F1
#
_cell.length_a   1.000
_cell.length_b   1.000
_cell.length_c   1.000
_cell.angle_alpha   90.00
_cell.angle_beta   90.00
_cell.angle_gamma   90.00
#
_symmetry.space_group_name_H-M   'P 1'
#
loop_
_entity.id
_entity.type
_entity.pdbx_description
1 polymer ?
#
loop_
_entity_poly.entity_id
_entity_poly.type
_entity_poly.pdbx_seq_one_letter_code
_entity_poly.pdbx_strand_id
1 'polypeptide(L)' 'HDLPIVVAGQGGRTMQTGRCVVAKEERPLNDLFLSMLDRLDAEVESIGDSKQRLTEIDA' A
#
# COMPACT_ATOMS: atom_id res chain seq x y z
N HIS A 1 13.08 -10.52 3.45
CA HIS A 1 12.50 -11.69 2.80
C HIS A 1 11.43 -11.21 1.85
N ASP A 2 11.55 -11.51 0.55
CA ASP A 2 10.62 -11.07 -0.49
C ASP A 2 9.42 -12.01 -0.57
N LEU A 3 8.57 -11.94 0.45
CA LEU A 3 7.34 -12.73 0.47
C LEU A 3 6.27 -12.01 -0.36
N PRO A 4 5.59 -12.71 -1.29
CA PRO A 4 4.48 -12.13 -2.02
C PRO A 4 3.33 -11.83 -1.06
N ILE A 5 2.69 -10.68 -1.25
CA ILE A 5 1.56 -10.23 -0.43
C ILE A 5 0.32 -10.14 -1.29
N VAL A 6 -0.79 -10.67 -0.79
CA VAL A 6 -2.09 -10.61 -1.44
C VAL A 6 -2.93 -9.55 -0.75
N VAL A 7 -3.41 -8.58 -1.51
CA VAL A 7 -4.39 -7.58 -1.05
C VAL A 7 -5.74 -7.90 -1.67
N ALA A 8 -6.76 -8.07 -0.85
CA ALA A 8 -8.12 -8.36 -1.28
C ALA A 8 -9.06 -7.21 -0.91
N GLY A 9 -9.91 -6.82 -1.87
CA GLY A 9 -10.84 -5.70 -1.73
C GLY A 9 -10.54 -4.54 -2.69
N GLN A 10 -11.41 -3.53 -2.69
CA GLN A 10 -11.32 -2.36 -3.59
C GLN A 10 -10.85 -1.08 -2.89
N GLY A 11 -10.51 -1.13 -1.59
CA GLY A 11 -10.08 0.05 -0.83
C GLY A 11 -11.07 1.22 -0.90
N GLY A 12 -12.37 0.96 -0.85
CA GLY A 12 -13.38 2.02 -1.05
C GLY A 12 -13.49 2.52 -2.50
N ARG A 13 -13.13 1.69 -3.50
CA ARG A 13 -13.04 2.01 -4.94
C ARG A 13 -11.84 2.87 -5.33
N THR A 14 -10.83 2.97 -4.47
CA THR A 14 -9.61 3.76 -4.70
C THR A 14 -8.41 2.91 -5.14
N MET A 15 -8.60 1.60 -5.32
CA MET A 15 -7.54 0.67 -5.71
C MET A 15 -7.92 -0.09 -6.98
N GLN A 16 -7.03 -0.13 -7.96
CA GLN A 16 -7.19 -1.00 -9.13
C GLN A 16 -6.88 -2.45 -8.76
N THR A 17 -7.89 -3.31 -8.86
CA THR A 17 -7.83 -4.75 -8.56
C THR A 17 -7.44 -5.59 -9.78
N GLY A 18 -7.08 -6.85 -9.57
CA GLY A 18 -6.84 -7.80 -10.67
C GLY A 18 -5.45 -7.67 -11.33
N ARG A 19 -4.49 -7.11 -10.60
CA ARG A 19 -3.10 -6.92 -11.05
C ARG A 19 -2.10 -7.48 -10.05
N CYS A 20 -0.95 -7.87 -10.54
CA CYS A 20 0.24 -8.13 -9.73
C CYS A 20 1.13 -6.89 -9.84
N VAL A 21 1.38 -6.23 -8.72
CA VAL A 21 2.28 -5.07 -8.64
C VAL A 21 3.62 -5.55 -8.08
N VAL A 22 4.68 -5.32 -8.84
CA VAL A 22 6.06 -5.56 -8.38
C VAL A 22 6.63 -4.20 -8.01
N ALA A 23 6.85 -3.99 -6.71
CA ALA A 23 7.51 -2.77 -6.24
C ALA A 23 8.89 -2.68 -6.88
N LYS A 24 9.21 -1.53 -7.50
CA LYS A 24 10.46 -1.36 -8.26
C LYS A 24 11.73 -1.40 -7.40
N GLU A 25 11.59 -1.13 -6.10
CA GLU A 25 12.67 -1.05 -5.12
C GLU A 25 12.28 -1.84 -3.87
N GLU A 26 13.26 -2.31 -3.09
CA GLU A 26 13.01 -2.91 -1.77
C GLU A 26 12.42 -1.83 -0.85
N ARG A 27 11.12 -1.94 -0.59
CA ARG A 27 10.36 -1.00 0.23
C ARG A 27 9.81 -1.71 1.46
N PRO A 28 9.78 -1.04 2.62
CA PRO A 28 9.12 -1.57 3.80
C PRO A 28 7.66 -1.89 3.53
N LEU A 29 7.17 -3.00 4.08
CA LEU A 29 5.75 -3.34 4.04
C LEU A 29 4.87 -2.23 4.66
N ASN A 30 5.42 -1.46 5.59
CA ASN A 30 4.72 -0.35 6.23
C ASN A 30 4.28 0.75 5.25
N ASP A 31 4.92 0.89 4.09
CA ASP A 31 4.48 1.81 3.03
C ASP A 31 3.10 1.40 2.46
N LEU A 32 2.83 0.09 2.36
CA LEU A 32 1.53 -0.44 1.96
C LEU A 32 0.46 -0.09 3.01
N PHE A 33 0.77 -0.30 4.30
CA PHE A 33 -0.18 -0.03 5.38
C PHE A 33 -0.49 1.46 5.51
N LEU A 34 0.52 2.33 5.40
CA LEU A 34 0.32 3.77 5.39
C LEU A 34 -0.65 4.21 4.29
N SER A 35 -0.48 3.65 3.09
CA SER A 35 -1.35 3.92 1.92
C SER A 35 -2.78 3.40 2.08
N MET A 36 -2.97 2.35 2.90
CA MET A 36 -4.30 1.86 3.26
C MET A 36 -4.95 2.75 4.32
N LEU A 37 -4.18 3.29 5.27
CA LEU A 37 -4.68 4.19 6.32
C LEU A 37 -5.15 5.53 5.74
N ASP A 38 -4.41 6.09 4.78
CA ASP A 38 -4.83 7.32 4.07
C ASP A 38 -6.22 7.15 3.42
N ARG A 39 -6.54 5.94 2.93
CA ARG A 39 -7.85 5.64 2.30
C ARG A 39 -8.99 5.51 3.30
N LEU A 40 -8.66 5.26 4.56
CA LEU A 40 -9.61 5.22 5.67
C LEU A 40 -9.78 6.58 6.34
N ASP A 41 -9.16 7.64 5.78
CA ASP A 41 -9.12 8.99 6.35
C ASP A 41 -8.52 9.01 7.76
N ALA A 42 -7.67 8.02 8.05
CA ALA A 42 -6.86 7.98 9.26
C ALA A 42 -5.64 8.85 9.00
N GLU A 43 -5.62 10.08 9.54
CA GLU A 43 -4.54 11.07 9.43
C GLU A 43 -3.23 10.59 10.08
N VAL A 44 -2.61 9.56 9.50
CA VAL A 44 -1.39 8.93 10.00
C VAL A 44 -0.22 9.41 9.13
N GLU A 45 0.66 10.20 9.73
CA GLU A 45 1.82 10.76 9.01
C GLU A 45 2.95 9.73 8.80
N SER A 46 3.10 8.77 9.73
CA SER A 46 4.08 7.69 9.63
C SER A 46 3.67 6.46 10.43
N ILE A 47 4.11 5.29 9.99
CA ILE A 47 3.92 4.02 10.69
C ILE A 47 5.20 3.19 10.63
N GLY A 48 5.79 2.89 11.80
CA GLY A 48 7.01 2.08 11.89
C GLY A 48 8.17 2.67 11.08
N ASP A 49 8.68 1.89 10.13
CA ASP A 49 9.75 2.25 9.20
C ASP A 49 9.25 2.72 7.82
N SER A 50 7.98 3.16 7.71
CA SER A 50 7.43 3.71 6.47
C SER A 50 8.26 4.90 5.98
N LYS A 51 8.55 4.94 4.68
CA LYS A 51 9.26 6.04 4.02
C LYS A 51 8.36 6.80 3.06
N GLN A 52 7.44 6.10 2.38
CA GLN A 52 6.61 6.68 1.32
C GLN A 52 5.25 5.99 1.20
N ARG A 53 4.32 6.66 0.50
CA ARG A 53 3.04 6.05 0.09
C ARG A 53 3.25 5.25 -1.20
N LEU A 54 2.61 4.10 -1.27
CA LEU A 54 2.60 3.21 -2.42
C LEU A 54 1.52 3.67 -3.41
N THR A 55 1.88 4.60 -4.29
CA THR A 55 0.95 5.10 -5.34
C THR A 55 0.69 4.07 -6.44
N GLU A 56 1.51 3.02 -6.53
CA GLU A 56 1.35 1.94 -7.51
C GLU A 56 0.04 1.17 -7.32
N ILE A 57 -0.60 1.26 -6.14
CA ILE A 57 -1.88 0.61 -5.85
C ILE A 57 -3.11 1.50 -6.13
N ASP A 58 -2.91 2.74 -6.57
CA ASP A 58 -3.98 3.68 -6.90
C ASP A 58 -4.74 3.27 -8.18
N ALA A 59 -5.98 3.74 -8.29
CA ALA A 59 -6.88 3.46 -9.43
C ALA A 59 -6.57 4.31 -10.67
#